data_AF-A0A7Y9MBU0-F1
#
_entry.id   AF-A0A7Y9MBU0-F1
#
_cell.length_a   1.000
_cell.length_b   1.000
_cell.length_c   1.000
_cell.angle_alpha   90.00
_cell.angle_beta   90.00
_cell.angle_gamma   90.00
#
_symmetry.space_group_name_H-M   'P 1'
#
loop_
_entity.id
_entity.type
_entity.pdbx_description
1 polymer ?
#
loop_
_entity_poly.entity_id
_entity_poly.type
_entity_poly.pdbx_seq_one_letter_code
_entity_poly.pdbx_strand_id
1 'polypeptide(L)'
;MTPPLVRVVRGDITQQAVDAIVNAASPQMRGGGGVDGAIHRAAGPGLLRENIERFPHGLPVGGAGWTTAHELPASWVIHTVGPVYGRGSRSQLVDAYANSLRVADELGAETVAFPLVSAGVYGWPRVDAIHAGFDGIAASGTSVREVILVTPTEEATHEVEAALWRVTPLRILQSMRVLHERGIENARLTAGMSPSGMYWRGSVWLGDREVVGYTTGNGPDVAGMDVTAATTPDALADHLLALHPDLTPERDPAYTQWYRELLALVEERYALPIAFADYFDATDGWEVGWGSGVRHPHPPE
;
A
#
# COMPACT_ATOMS: atom_id res chain seq x y z
N MET A 1 -10.27 5.10 -14.72
CA MET A 1 -9.17 4.19 -15.07
C MET A 1 -9.27 2.99 -14.15
N THR A 2 -9.03 1.78 -14.64
CA THR A 2 -9.04 0.57 -13.79
C THR A 2 -7.75 0.56 -12.96
N PRO A 3 -7.81 0.33 -11.64
CA PRO A 3 -6.61 0.23 -10.82
C PRO A 3 -5.70 -0.92 -11.29
N PRO A 4 -4.36 -0.80 -11.19
CA PRO A 4 -3.45 -1.89 -11.52
C PRO A 4 -3.70 -3.13 -10.67
N LEU A 5 -3.52 -4.30 -11.28
CA LEU A 5 -3.32 -5.54 -10.56
C LEU A 5 -1.99 -5.45 -9.81
N VAL A 6 -2.01 -5.66 -8.49
CA VAL A 6 -0.79 -5.73 -7.67
C VAL A 6 -0.59 -7.16 -7.22
N ARG A 7 0.56 -7.74 -7.55
CA ARG A 7 0.96 -9.08 -7.09
C ARG A 7 2.41 -9.09 -6.62
N VAL A 8 2.79 -10.17 -5.97
CA VAL A 8 4.18 -10.43 -5.55
C VAL A 8 4.70 -11.69 -6.20
N VAL A 9 6.00 -11.70 -6.52
CA VAL A 9 6.73 -12.87 -6.98
C VAL A 9 8.05 -12.95 -6.25
N ARG A 10 8.34 -14.16 -5.74
CA ARG A 10 9.70 -14.50 -5.29
C ARG A 10 10.59 -14.65 -6.52
N GLY A 11 11.66 -13.85 -6.62
CA GLY A 11 12.59 -13.97 -7.73
C GLY A 11 13.68 -12.89 -7.77
N ASP A 12 14.36 -12.88 -8.91
CA ASP A 12 15.34 -11.86 -9.26
C ASP A 12 14.69 -10.85 -10.20
N ILE A 13 14.74 -9.56 -9.83
CA ILE A 13 14.16 -8.48 -10.62
C ILE A 13 14.86 -8.33 -11.98
N THR A 14 16.13 -8.73 -12.09
CA THR A 14 16.90 -8.64 -13.34
C THR A 14 16.42 -9.65 -14.40
N GLN A 15 15.58 -10.61 -14.01
CA GLN A 15 15.04 -11.65 -14.89
C GLN A 15 13.58 -11.38 -15.28
N GLN A 16 12.99 -10.26 -14.88
CA GLN A 16 11.59 -9.95 -15.18
C GLN A 16 11.45 -9.43 -16.61
N ALA A 17 10.68 -10.15 -17.43
CA ALA A 17 10.28 -9.73 -18.77
C ALA A 17 9.00 -8.87 -18.67
N VAL A 18 9.21 -7.59 -18.38
CA VAL A 18 8.16 -6.55 -18.22
C VAL A 18 8.57 -5.30 -18.97
N ASP A 19 7.68 -4.33 -19.12
CA ASP A 19 8.02 -3.10 -19.84
C ASP A 19 9.10 -2.29 -19.09
N ALA A 20 8.95 -2.15 -17.78
CA ALA A 20 9.92 -1.45 -16.94
C ALA A 20 10.23 -2.21 -15.64
N ILE A 21 11.50 -2.28 -15.28
CA ILE A 21 11.90 -2.63 -13.90
C ILE A 21 12.30 -1.38 -13.14
N VAL A 22 12.08 -1.37 -11.83
CA VAL A 22 12.49 -0.28 -10.96
C VAL A 22 13.79 -0.62 -10.25
N ASN A 23 14.75 0.28 -10.32
CA ASN A 23 15.99 0.22 -9.58
C ASN A 23 15.89 1.12 -8.33
N ALA A 24 16.10 0.54 -7.14
CA ALA A 24 16.31 1.31 -5.91
C ALA A 24 17.76 1.85 -5.88
N ALA A 25 17.96 3.00 -6.52
CA ALA A 25 19.27 3.60 -6.77
C ALA A 25 19.78 4.44 -5.59
N SER A 26 21.08 4.63 -5.54
CA SER A 26 21.69 5.69 -4.72
C SER A 26 21.44 7.08 -5.33
N PRO A 27 21.45 8.17 -4.52
CA PRO A 27 21.26 9.53 -5.04
C PRO A 27 22.21 9.90 -6.18
N GLN A 28 23.44 9.39 -6.17
CA GLN A 28 24.45 9.66 -7.20
C GLN A 28 24.20 8.91 -8.51
N MET A 29 23.37 7.85 -8.51
CA MET A 29 23.07 7.01 -9.68
C MET A 29 24.31 6.44 -10.37
N ARG A 30 25.26 5.91 -9.58
CA ARG A 30 26.51 5.33 -10.09
C ARG A 30 26.64 3.84 -9.80
N GLY A 31 25.52 3.17 -9.58
CA GLY A 31 25.46 1.81 -9.07
C GLY A 31 25.77 1.72 -7.57
N GLY A 32 25.78 0.50 -7.06
CA GLY A 32 25.88 0.25 -5.62
C GLY A 32 25.79 -1.23 -5.26
N GLY A 33 25.36 -1.50 -4.03
CA GLY A 33 25.09 -2.85 -3.53
C GLY A 33 23.62 -3.27 -3.74
N GLY A 34 23.27 -4.45 -3.25
CA GLY A 34 21.88 -4.94 -3.30
C GLY A 34 21.32 -5.03 -4.71
N VAL A 35 20.06 -4.60 -4.86
CA VAL A 35 19.34 -4.64 -6.14
C VAL A 35 19.96 -3.72 -7.20
N ASP A 36 20.46 -2.54 -6.81
CA ASP A 36 21.13 -1.59 -7.71
C ASP A 36 22.37 -2.21 -8.35
N GLY A 37 23.21 -2.84 -7.52
CA GLY A 37 24.37 -3.60 -8.02
C GLY A 37 23.98 -4.77 -8.91
N ALA A 38 22.89 -5.49 -8.60
CA ALA A 38 22.42 -6.60 -9.42
C ALA A 38 21.96 -6.13 -10.81
N ILE A 39 21.16 -5.07 -10.86
CA ILE A 39 20.68 -4.43 -12.10
C ILE A 39 21.86 -3.92 -12.93
N HIS A 40 22.82 -3.22 -12.33
CA HIS A 40 24.00 -2.74 -13.04
C HIS A 40 24.88 -3.86 -13.62
N ARG A 41 25.02 -4.99 -12.90
CA ARG A 41 25.75 -6.15 -13.43
C ARG A 41 25.03 -6.82 -14.58
N ALA A 42 23.71 -6.95 -14.49
CA ALA A 42 22.89 -7.63 -15.50
C ALA A 42 22.64 -6.78 -16.76
N ALA A 43 22.55 -5.46 -16.61
CA ALA A 43 22.36 -4.53 -17.74
C ALA A 43 23.67 -4.24 -18.51
N GLY A 44 24.83 -4.56 -17.92
CA GLY A 44 26.13 -4.26 -18.50
C GLY A 44 26.56 -2.78 -18.33
N PRO A 45 27.77 -2.43 -18.80
CA PRO A 45 28.36 -1.10 -18.59
C PRO A 45 27.64 0.04 -19.31
N GLY A 46 26.71 -0.28 -20.24
CA GLY A 46 25.86 0.71 -20.90
C GLY A 46 25.04 1.52 -19.91
N LEU A 47 24.47 0.85 -18.90
CA LEU A 47 23.56 1.48 -17.93
C LEU A 47 24.23 2.60 -17.15
N LEU A 48 25.46 2.37 -16.69
CA LEU A 48 26.20 3.39 -15.96
C LEU A 48 26.55 4.59 -16.85
N ARG A 49 26.89 4.37 -18.14
CA ARG A 49 27.16 5.47 -19.08
C ARG A 49 25.92 6.32 -19.30
N GLU A 50 24.77 5.69 -19.55
CA GLU A 50 23.51 6.41 -19.73
C GLU A 50 23.11 7.16 -18.45
N ASN A 51 23.29 6.55 -17.27
CA ASN A 51 23.04 7.23 -15.99
C ASN A 51 23.92 8.46 -15.76
N ILE A 52 25.18 8.44 -16.19
CA ILE A 52 26.09 9.59 -16.08
C ILE A 52 25.64 10.70 -17.04
N GLU A 53 25.29 10.35 -18.26
CA GLU A 53 24.86 11.30 -19.30
C GLU A 53 23.53 11.98 -18.94
N ARG A 54 22.54 11.20 -18.52
CA ARG A 54 21.18 11.70 -18.26
C ARG A 54 21.00 12.33 -16.90
N PHE A 55 21.73 11.85 -15.90
CA PHE A 55 21.63 12.30 -14.51
C PHE A 55 23.00 12.74 -14.01
N PRO A 56 23.63 13.78 -14.59
CA PRO A 56 24.98 14.23 -14.20
C PRO A 56 25.04 14.65 -12.72
N HIS A 57 23.90 15.08 -12.16
CA HIS A 57 23.75 15.50 -10.76
C HIS A 57 22.97 14.50 -9.90
N GLY A 58 22.63 13.32 -10.44
CA GLY A 58 21.85 12.30 -9.73
C GLY A 58 20.36 12.64 -9.61
N LEU A 59 19.69 12.00 -8.64
CA LEU A 59 18.28 12.21 -8.31
C LEU A 59 18.08 12.55 -6.82
N PRO A 60 17.11 13.42 -6.49
CA PRO A 60 16.73 13.67 -5.10
C PRO A 60 16.00 12.45 -4.51
N VAL A 61 16.00 12.34 -3.17
CA VAL A 61 15.21 11.33 -2.45
C VAL A 61 13.72 11.51 -2.77
N GLY A 62 13.04 10.40 -3.09
CA GLY A 62 11.67 10.36 -3.60
C GLY A 62 11.57 10.59 -5.11
N GLY A 63 12.64 11.04 -5.77
CA GLY A 63 12.67 11.28 -7.21
C GLY A 63 12.83 10.00 -8.02
N ALA A 64 12.32 10.03 -9.26
CA ALA A 64 12.47 8.96 -10.23
C ALA A 64 12.86 9.49 -11.62
N GLY A 65 13.59 8.69 -12.38
CA GLY A 65 13.97 8.94 -13.77
C GLY A 65 14.25 7.61 -14.47
N TRP A 66 14.40 7.58 -15.78
CA TRP A 66 14.55 6.33 -16.52
C TRP A 66 15.83 6.27 -17.37
N THR A 67 16.21 5.06 -17.79
CA THR A 67 17.21 4.74 -18.82
C THR A 67 16.72 3.56 -19.68
N THR A 68 17.40 3.29 -20.81
CA THR A 68 17.21 2.01 -21.52
C THR A 68 17.69 0.85 -20.65
N ALA A 69 17.07 -0.32 -20.79
CA ALA A 69 17.42 -1.47 -19.94
C ALA A 69 18.66 -2.26 -20.40
N HIS A 70 19.23 -1.91 -21.56
CA HIS A 70 20.42 -2.55 -22.13
C HIS A 70 20.29 -4.07 -22.27
N GLU A 71 21.07 -4.86 -21.53
CA GLU A 71 21.10 -6.32 -21.61
C GLU A 71 19.99 -7.02 -20.79
N LEU A 72 19.16 -6.25 -20.08
CA LEU A 72 18.04 -6.80 -19.31
C LEU A 72 16.87 -7.20 -20.21
N PRO A 73 16.00 -8.15 -19.77
CA PRO A 73 14.80 -8.53 -20.50
C PRO A 73 13.73 -7.44 -20.61
N ALA A 74 13.79 -6.41 -19.76
CA ALA A 74 12.86 -5.29 -19.78
C ALA A 74 13.20 -4.27 -20.87
N SER A 75 12.29 -3.34 -21.17
CA SER A 75 12.58 -2.24 -22.11
C SER A 75 13.26 -1.06 -21.41
N TRP A 76 12.81 -0.75 -20.19
CA TRP A 76 13.26 0.39 -19.41
C TRP A 76 13.74 0.01 -18.01
N VAL A 77 14.69 0.78 -17.49
CA VAL A 77 15.01 0.81 -16.06
C VAL A 77 14.58 2.17 -15.51
N ILE A 78 13.63 2.16 -14.58
CA ILE A 78 13.22 3.35 -13.83
C ILE A 78 14.04 3.39 -12.54
N HIS A 79 14.93 4.36 -12.41
CA HIS A 79 15.72 4.59 -11.21
C HIS A 79 14.94 5.47 -10.24
N THR A 80 14.79 5.01 -8.99
CA THR A 80 14.20 5.79 -7.91
C THR A 80 15.10 5.79 -6.68
N VAL A 81 15.10 6.90 -5.95
CA VAL A 81 15.93 7.06 -4.74
C VAL A 81 15.03 7.01 -3.52
N GLY A 82 15.01 5.86 -2.83
CA GLY A 82 14.29 5.73 -1.56
C GLY A 82 14.98 6.48 -0.41
N PRO A 83 14.26 6.83 0.67
CA PRO A 83 14.87 7.40 1.87
C PRO A 83 15.64 6.35 2.69
N VAL A 84 16.67 6.82 3.41
CA VAL A 84 17.36 6.02 4.44
C VAL A 84 16.58 6.09 5.75
N TYR A 85 16.36 4.94 6.40
CA TYR A 85 15.63 4.89 7.67
C TYR A 85 16.31 5.72 8.76
N GLY A 86 15.52 6.50 9.50
CA GLY A 86 16.00 7.46 10.50
C GLY A 86 16.61 8.75 9.94
N ARG A 87 16.68 8.92 8.61
CA ARG A 87 17.16 10.15 7.95
C ARG A 87 16.17 10.77 6.97
N GLY A 88 15.31 9.97 6.35
CA GLY A 88 14.21 10.44 5.50
C GLY A 88 12.84 10.17 6.13
N SER A 89 11.79 10.53 5.40
CA SER A 89 10.40 10.35 5.82
C SER A 89 9.69 9.24 5.05
N ARG A 90 8.62 8.68 5.63
CA ARG A 90 7.76 7.70 4.95
C ARG A 90 7.14 8.29 3.68
N SER A 91 6.81 9.59 3.68
CA SER A 91 6.29 10.29 2.50
C SER A 91 7.25 10.26 1.33
N GLN A 92 8.56 10.38 1.56
CA GLN A 92 9.55 10.24 0.50
C GLN A 92 9.61 8.81 -0.09
N LEU A 93 9.31 7.79 0.72
CA LEU A 93 9.21 6.42 0.23
C LEU A 93 7.94 6.24 -0.61
N VAL A 94 6.80 6.79 -0.17
CA VAL A 94 5.56 6.84 -0.96
C VAL A 94 5.80 7.54 -2.30
N ASP A 95 6.46 8.71 -2.28
CA ASP A 95 6.83 9.46 -3.47
C ASP A 95 7.72 8.64 -4.42
N ALA A 96 8.66 7.85 -3.89
CA ALA A 96 9.54 7.01 -4.71
C ALA A 96 8.75 6.01 -5.57
N TYR A 97 7.66 5.42 -5.05
CA TYR A 97 6.77 4.54 -5.81
C TYR A 97 5.87 5.33 -6.77
N ALA A 98 5.18 6.36 -6.27
CA ALA A 98 4.26 7.16 -7.08
C ALA A 98 4.96 7.82 -8.27
N ASN A 99 6.16 8.36 -8.04
CA ASN A 99 6.96 9.03 -9.07
C ASN A 99 7.53 8.04 -10.09
N SER A 100 7.86 6.81 -9.66
CA SER A 100 8.27 5.75 -10.58
C SER A 100 7.14 5.32 -11.51
N LEU A 101 5.91 5.20 -10.99
CA LEU A 101 4.74 4.85 -11.80
C LEU A 101 4.36 5.95 -12.79
N ARG A 102 4.46 7.22 -12.39
CA ARG A 102 4.26 8.34 -13.31
C ARG A 102 5.31 8.35 -14.43
N VAL A 103 6.56 8.02 -14.14
CA VAL A 103 7.59 7.82 -15.18
C VAL A 103 7.23 6.64 -16.09
N ALA A 104 6.67 5.56 -15.54
CA ALA A 104 6.20 4.43 -16.34
C ALA A 104 5.06 4.84 -17.29
N ASP A 105 4.13 5.69 -16.83
CA ASP A 105 3.06 6.24 -17.67
C ASP A 105 3.63 7.12 -18.80
N GLU A 106 4.63 7.96 -18.52
CA GLU A 106 5.33 8.78 -19.54
C GLU A 106 5.99 7.91 -20.63
N LEU A 107 6.44 6.70 -20.25
CA LEU A 107 7.05 5.72 -21.15
C LEU A 107 6.01 4.87 -21.90
N GLY A 108 4.73 4.94 -21.51
CA GLY A 108 3.67 4.05 -22.01
C GLY A 108 3.83 2.60 -21.56
N ALA A 109 4.51 2.35 -20.43
CA ALA A 109 4.68 1.02 -19.87
C ALA A 109 3.36 0.50 -19.28
N GLU A 110 3.00 -0.74 -19.60
CA GLU A 110 1.79 -1.38 -19.06
C GLU A 110 2.10 -2.29 -17.86
N THR A 111 3.34 -2.76 -17.75
CA THR A 111 3.82 -3.68 -16.70
C THR A 111 5.08 -3.16 -16.02
N VAL A 112 5.06 -3.09 -14.70
CA VAL A 112 6.19 -2.56 -13.91
C VAL A 112 6.56 -3.51 -12.77
N ALA A 113 7.84 -3.89 -12.68
CA ALA A 113 8.36 -4.67 -11.56
C ALA A 113 9.13 -3.78 -10.59
N PHE A 114 8.78 -3.83 -9.30
CA PHE A 114 9.43 -3.11 -8.22
C PHE A 114 10.16 -4.05 -7.28
N PRO A 115 11.35 -3.68 -6.76
CA PRO A 115 11.85 -4.25 -5.53
C PRO A 115 11.12 -3.62 -4.33
N LEU A 116 11.32 -4.17 -3.13
CA LEU A 116 10.93 -3.46 -1.90
C LEU A 116 11.90 -2.30 -1.64
N VAL A 117 11.57 -1.11 -2.17
CA VAL A 117 12.41 0.09 -2.07
C VAL A 117 12.71 0.42 -0.60
N SER A 118 13.97 0.76 -0.32
CA SER A 118 14.53 1.04 1.01
C SER A 118 14.54 -0.11 2.03
N ALA A 119 13.88 -1.26 1.78
CA ALA A 119 13.81 -2.39 2.72
C ALA A 119 15.10 -3.25 2.80
N GLY A 120 16.11 -2.91 1.99
CA GLY A 120 17.43 -3.56 1.99
C GLY A 120 18.48 -2.73 2.74
N VAL A 121 19.51 -2.28 2.01
CA VAL A 121 20.66 -1.54 2.56
C VAL A 121 20.24 -0.26 3.33
N TYR A 122 19.13 0.37 2.96
CA TYR A 122 18.63 1.58 3.61
C TYR A 122 17.86 1.32 4.91
N GLY A 123 17.65 0.06 5.27
CA GLY A 123 17.21 -0.37 6.60
C GLY A 123 15.78 0.02 6.96
N TRP A 124 14.93 0.37 5.98
CA TRP A 124 13.53 0.66 6.25
C TRP A 124 12.82 -0.60 6.77
N PRO A 125 12.03 -0.52 7.86
CA PRO A 125 11.29 -1.67 8.37
C PRO A 125 10.43 -2.29 7.27
N ARG A 126 10.59 -3.59 7.01
CA ARG A 126 10.06 -4.25 5.82
C ARG A 126 8.54 -4.12 5.70
N VAL A 127 7.81 -4.38 6.79
CA VAL A 127 6.36 -4.24 6.84
C VAL A 127 5.93 -2.81 6.49
N ASP A 128 6.56 -1.80 7.09
CA ASP A 128 6.25 -0.39 6.78
C ASP A 128 6.62 -0.03 5.32
N ALA A 129 7.70 -0.58 4.77
CA ALA A 129 8.08 -0.37 3.37
C ALA A 129 7.06 -0.96 2.38
N ILE A 130 6.48 -2.13 2.71
CA ILE A 130 5.43 -2.77 1.90
C ILE A 130 4.20 -1.87 1.85
N HIS A 131 3.74 -1.41 3.02
CA HIS A 131 2.57 -0.53 3.10
C HIS A 131 2.82 0.85 2.46
N ALA A 132 4.01 1.42 2.61
CA ALA A 132 4.39 2.65 1.89
C ALA A 132 4.39 2.44 0.37
N GLY A 133 4.78 1.24 -0.10
CA GLY A 133 4.68 0.84 -1.50
C GLY A 133 3.23 0.82 -2.00
N PHE A 134 2.32 0.20 -1.25
CA PHE A 134 0.89 0.20 -1.60
C PHE A 134 0.29 1.61 -1.61
N ASP A 135 0.64 2.44 -0.63
CA ASP A 135 0.18 3.84 -0.60
C ASP A 135 0.71 4.64 -1.79
N GLY A 136 1.97 4.42 -2.19
CA GLY A 136 2.54 5.06 -3.38
C GLY A 136 1.90 4.56 -4.69
N ILE A 137 1.58 3.27 -4.78
CA ILE A 137 0.83 2.72 -5.92
C ILE A 137 -0.56 3.35 -6.00
N ALA A 138 -1.31 3.40 -4.88
CA ALA A 138 -2.64 4.01 -4.84
C ALA A 138 -2.61 5.51 -5.17
N ALA A 139 -1.64 6.25 -4.64
CA ALA A 139 -1.52 7.69 -4.86
C ALA A 139 -1.10 8.06 -6.29
N SER A 140 -0.53 7.13 -7.07
CA SER A 140 0.00 7.42 -8.40
C SER A 140 -1.08 7.79 -9.43
N GLY A 141 -2.30 7.24 -9.30
CA GLY A 141 -3.33 7.35 -10.34
C GLY A 141 -2.92 6.74 -11.69
N THR A 142 -1.95 5.82 -11.67
CA THR A 142 -1.25 5.31 -12.87
C THR A 142 -2.16 4.58 -13.86
N SER A 143 -1.74 4.56 -15.13
CA SER A 143 -2.35 3.77 -16.21
C SER A 143 -1.73 2.39 -16.40
N VAL A 144 -0.61 2.11 -15.70
CA VAL A 144 0.00 0.78 -15.60
C VAL A 144 -1.08 -0.25 -15.23
N ARG A 145 -1.10 -1.37 -15.93
CA ARG A 145 -2.08 -2.45 -15.74
C ARG A 145 -1.65 -3.45 -14.67
N GLU A 146 -0.34 -3.67 -14.53
CA GLU A 146 0.20 -4.62 -13.58
C GLU A 146 1.45 -4.08 -12.87
N VAL A 147 1.43 -4.14 -11.54
CA VAL A 147 2.58 -3.89 -10.67
C VAL A 147 3.00 -5.19 -9.99
N ILE A 148 4.26 -5.55 -10.13
CA ILE A 148 4.84 -6.78 -9.59
C ILE A 148 5.86 -6.41 -8.53
N LEU A 149 5.60 -6.76 -7.27
CA LEU A 149 6.59 -6.69 -6.21
C LEU A 149 7.49 -7.92 -6.29
N VAL A 150 8.79 -7.71 -6.52
CA VAL A 150 9.78 -8.78 -6.63
C VAL A 150 10.59 -8.86 -5.35
N THR A 151 10.51 -10.02 -4.70
CA THR A 151 11.15 -10.29 -3.41
C THR A 151 12.20 -11.39 -3.55
N PRO A 152 13.40 -11.25 -2.96
CA PRO A 152 14.45 -12.27 -3.10
C PRO A 152 14.24 -13.51 -2.20
N THR A 153 13.41 -13.39 -1.15
CA THR A 153 13.21 -14.43 -0.15
C THR A 153 11.75 -14.82 -0.01
N GLU A 154 11.52 -16.06 0.43
CA GLU A 154 10.18 -16.58 0.73
C GLU A 154 9.52 -15.82 1.88
N GLU A 155 10.28 -15.50 2.93
CA GLU A 155 9.83 -14.67 4.05
C GLU A 155 9.26 -13.32 3.58
N ALA A 156 10.02 -12.57 2.77
CA ALA A 156 9.54 -11.29 2.25
C ALA A 156 8.33 -11.44 1.32
N THR A 157 8.25 -12.57 0.60
CA THR A 157 7.09 -12.88 -0.25
C THR A 157 5.83 -13.07 0.59
N HIS A 158 5.92 -13.91 1.64
CA HIS A 158 4.81 -14.14 2.58
C HIS A 158 4.39 -12.86 3.31
N GLU A 159 5.32 -11.98 3.67
CA GLU A 159 4.98 -10.68 4.28
C GLU A 159 4.16 -9.80 3.32
N VAL A 160 4.53 -9.74 2.03
CA VAL A 160 3.78 -8.97 1.04
C VAL A 160 2.41 -9.60 0.78
N GLU A 161 2.33 -10.94 0.66
CA GLU A 161 1.05 -11.65 0.51
C GLU A 161 0.12 -11.38 1.71
N ALA A 162 0.64 -11.47 2.93
CA ALA A 162 -0.12 -11.18 4.14
C ALA A 162 -0.58 -9.71 4.17
N ALA A 163 0.24 -8.77 3.68
CA ALA A 163 -0.14 -7.37 3.59
C ALA A 163 -1.21 -7.15 2.52
N LEU A 164 -1.13 -7.80 1.34
CA LEU A 164 -2.15 -7.75 0.30
C LEU A 164 -3.52 -8.22 0.82
N TRP A 165 -3.55 -9.29 1.61
CA TRP A 165 -4.78 -9.77 2.27
C TRP A 165 -5.42 -8.75 3.23
N ARG A 166 -4.63 -7.83 3.79
CA ARG A 166 -5.10 -6.79 4.72
C ARG A 166 -5.49 -5.49 4.02
N VAL A 167 -5.15 -5.32 2.74
CA VAL A 167 -5.43 -4.09 1.99
C VAL A 167 -6.91 -3.76 2.02
N THR A 168 -7.79 -4.69 1.66
CA THR A 168 -9.22 -4.41 1.55
C THR A 168 -9.84 -3.97 2.88
N PRO A 169 -9.68 -4.71 4.00
CA PRO A 169 -10.07 -4.23 5.32
C PRO A 169 -9.49 -2.85 5.66
N LEU A 170 -8.18 -2.64 5.41
CA LEU A 170 -7.53 -1.38 5.74
C LEU A 170 -8.10 -0.21 4.93
N ARG A 171 -8.39 -0.40 3.64
CA ARG A 171 -9.03 0.62 2.80
C ARG A 171 -10.46 0.91 3.24
N ILE A 172 -11.22 -0.10 3.69
CA ILE A 172 -12.54 0.13 4.32
C ILE A 172 -12.38 1.06 5.53
N LEU A 173 -11.45 0.75 6.45
CA LEU A 173 -11.22 1.56 7.65
C LEU A 173 -10.76 2.99 7.30
N GLN A 174 -9.83 3.13 6.35
CA GLN A 174 -9.34 4.44 5.92
C GLN A 174 -10.42 5.24 5.19
N SER A 175 -11.30 4.59 4.42
CA SER A 175 -12.42 5.27 3.75
C SER A 175 -13.42 5.84 4.75
N MET A 176 -13.61 5.19 5.90
CA MET A 176 -14.44 5.75 6.97
C MET A 176 -13.88 7.05 7.53
N ARG A 177 -12.55 7.15 7.71
CA ARG A 177 -11.90 8.43 8.08
C ARG A 177 -12.22 9.51 7.05
N VAL A 178 -12.17 9.18 5.76
CA VAL A 178 -12.54 10.11 4.68
C VAL A 178 -14.02 10.52 4.77
N LEU A 179 -14.94 9.59 5.06
CA LEU A 179 -16.35 9.91 5.28
C LEU A 179 -16.54 10.87 6.46
N HIS A 180 -15.86 10.63 7.58
CA HIS A 180 -15.88 11.50 8.76
C HIS A 180 -15.34 12.91 8.44
N GLU A 181 -14.22 13.00 7.72
CA GLU A 181 -13.62 14.28 7.29
C GLU A 181 -14.54 15.07 6.35
N ARG A 182 -15.44 14.39 5.64
CA ARG A 182 -16.47 14.98 4.77
C ARG A 182 -17.80 15.29 5.50
N GLY A 183 -17.85 15.09 6.82
CA GLY A 183 -19.00 15.43 7.66
C GLY A 183 -20.05 14.33 7.82
N ILE A 184 -19.78 13.10 7.35
CA ILE A 184 -20.64 11.93 7.59
C ILE A 184 -20.20 11.26 8.90
N GLU A 185 -20.27 11.98 10.02
CA GLU A 185 -19.70 11.54 11.30
C GLU A 185 -20.55 10.45 11.99
N ASN A 186 -21.77 10.18 11.51
CA ASN A 186 -22.61 9.07 11.95
C ASN A 186 -22.26 7.72 11.29
N ALA A 187 -21.21 7.66 10.46
CA ALA A 187 -20.68 6.40 9.97
C ALA A 187 -20.04 5.59 11.11
N ARG A 188 -20.54 4.37 11.31
CA ARG A 188 -20.12 3.45 12.37
C ARG A 188 -19.49 2.19 11.79
N LEU A 189 -18.47 1.70 12.48
CA LEU A 189 -17.81 0.43 12.20
C LEU A 189 -18.30 -0.62 13.18
N THR A 190 -18.54 -1.82 12.68
CA THR A 190 -18.42 -3.04 13.47
C THR A 190 -17.28 -3.87 12.89
N ALA A 191 -16.33 -4.30 13.70
CA ALA A 191 -15.21 -5.11 13.26
C ALA A 191 -15.05 -6.33 14.16
N GLY A 192 -14.76 -7.49 13.58
CA GLY A 192 -14.67 -8.73 14.35
C GLY A 192 -14.04 -9.85 13.55
N MET A 193 -14.04 -11.04 14.13
CA MET A 193 -13.60 -12.26 13.45
C MET A 193 -14.77 -13.20 13.20
N SER A 194 -14.70 -13.98 12.13
CA SER A 194 -15.58 -15.14 11.93
C SER A 194 -15.47 -16.12 13.11
N PRO A 195 -16.48 -16.95 13.39
CA PRO A 195 -16.42 -18.01 14.41
C PRO A 195 -15.16 -18.89 14.34
N SER A 196 -14.68 -19.17 13.12
CA SER A 196 -13.46 -19.96 12.88
C SER A 196 -12.15 -19.24 13.23
N GLY A 197 -12.19 -17.92 13.48
CA GLY A 197 -11.01 -17.07 13.59
C GLY A 197 -10.24 -16.86 12.28
N MET A 198 -10.71 -17.41 11.15
CA MET A 198 -9.99 -17.38 9.87
C MET A 198 -10.18 -16.08 9.10
N TYR A 199 -11.37 -15.49 9.16
CA TYR A 199 -11.71 -14.31 8.38
C TYR A 199 -12.01 -13.13 9.27
N TRP A 200 -11.45 -11.98 8.92
CA TRP A 200 -11.90 -10.70 9.47
C TRP A 200 -13.25 -10.35 8.87
N ARG A 201 -14.10 -9.70 9.67
CA ARG A 201 -15.43 -9.23 9.28
C ARG A 201 -15.54 -7.77 9.67
N GLY A 202 -16.03 -6.97 8.75
CA GLY A 202 -16.26 -5.55 8.95
C GLY A 202 -17.58 -5.15 8.34
N SER A 203 -18.33 -4.32 9.05
CA SER A 203 -19.51 -3.68 8.49
C SER A 203 -19.47 -2.19 8.75
N VAL A 204 -19.87 -1.42 7.75
CA VAL A 204 -20.07 0.02 7.85
C VAL A 204 -21.58 0.26 7.94
N TRP A 205 -21.97 1.03 8.95
CA TRP A 205 -23.35 1.34 9.27
C TRP A 205 -23.58 2.85 9.22
N LEU A 206 -24.75 3.25 8.75
CA LEU A 206 -25.21 4.62 8.66
C LEU A 206 -26.59 4.69 9.33
N GLY A 207 -26.63 5.22 10.55
CA GLY A 207 -27.76 4.99 11.45
C GLY A 207 -27.99 3.49 11.65
N ASP A 208 -29.21 3.02 11.41
CA ASP A 208 -29.59 1.61 11.56
C ASP A 208 -29.37 0.75 10.30
N ARG A 209 -28.80 1.33 9.23
CA ARG A 209 -28.62 0.66 7.94
C ARG A 209 -27.17 0.20 7.75
N GLU A 210 -26.99 -1.09 7.51
CA GLU A 210 -25.73 -1.63 7.00
C GLU A 210 -25.56 -1.22 5.53
N VAL A 211 -24.46 -0.56 5.21
CA VAL A 211 -24.12 -0.12 3.84
C VAL A 211 -23.00 -0.92 3.22
N VAL A 212 -22.13 -1.47 4.07
CA VAL A 212 -21.08 -2.41 3.66
C VAL A 212 -21.11 -3.54 4.66
N GLY A 213 -21.22 -4.77 4.17
CA GLY A 213 -20.91 -5.97 4.93
C GLY A 213 -19.79 -6.71 4.20
N TYR A 214 -18.64 -6.85 4.85
CA TYR A 214 -17.43 -7.40 4.25
C TYR A 214 -16.84 -8.51 5.13
N THR A 215 -16.28 -9.52 4.48
CA THR A 215 -15.38 -10.48 5.11
C THR A 215 -14.21 -10.76 4.20
N THR A 216 -13.02 -10.98 4.77
CA THR A 216 -11.84 -11.34 3.96
C THR A 216 -12.07 -12.63 3.17
N GLY A 217 -13.01 -13.49 3.56
CA GLY A 217 -13.40 -14.67 2.77
C GLY A 217 -14.03 -14.35 1.40
N ASN A 218 -14.51 -13.13 1.19
CA ASN A 218 -15.12 -12.71 -0.08
C ASN A 218 -14.09 -12.22 -1.12
N GLY A 219 -12.80 -12.20 -0.78
CA GLY A 219 -11.78 -11.60 -1.64
C GLY A 219 -11.89 -10.07 -1.67
N PRO A 220 -11.50 -9.39 -2.76
CA PRO A 220 -11.37 -7.93 -2.79
C PRO A 220 -12.69 -7.17 -2.99
N ASP A 221 -13.82 -7.84 -3.24
CA ASP A 221 -15.09 -7.18 -3.53
C ASP A 221 -15.67 -6.47 -2.28
N VAL A 222 -15.85 -5.15 -2.40
CA VAL A 222 -16.54 -4.31 -1.42
C VAL A 222 -17.69 -3.61 -2.14
N ALA A 223 -18.89 -4.14 -1.93
CA ALA A 223 -20.12 -3.60 -2.52
C ALA A 223 -20.01 -3.41 -4.04
N GLY A 224 -19.50 -4.41 -4.76
CA GLY A 224 -19.35 -4.37 -6.22
C GLY A 224 -18.12 -3.63 -6.75
N MET A 225 -17.23 -3.16 -5.87
CA MET A 225 -15.92 -2.61 -6.24
C MET A 225 -14.81 -3.58 -5.82
N ASP A 226 -13.96 -3.98 -6.76
CA ASP A 226 -12.72 -4.69 -6.45
C ASP A 226 -11.72 -3.71 -5.80
N VAL A 227 -11.57 -3.82 -4.47
CA VAL A 227 -10.62 -3.02 -3.69
C VAL A 227 -9.25 -3.69 -3.73
N THR A 228 -8.26 -2.97 -4.24
CA THR A 228 -6.89 -3.45 -4.43
C THR A 228 -5.89 -2.54 -3.73
N ALA A 229 -4.59 -2.89 -3.77
CA ALA A 229 -3.53 -2.05 -3.22
C ALA A 229 -3.48 -0.66 -3.90
N ALA A 230 -4.02 -0.54 -5.11
CA ALA A 230 -4.10 0.69 -5.86
C ALA A 230 -5.40 1.49 -5.62
N THR A 231 -6.36 0.96 -4.87
CA THR A 231 -7.56 1.71 -4.50
C THR A 231 -7.22 2.71 -3.40
N THR A 232 -7.53 4.00 -3.62
CA THR A 232 -7.36 5.03 -2.59
C THR A 232 -8.52 5.00 -1.59
N PRO A 233 -8.31 5.45 -0.34
CA PRO A 233 -9.41 5.62 0.62
C PRO A 233 -10.53 6.52 0.09
N ASP A 234 -10.17 7.60 -0.62
CA ASP A 234 -11.12 8.51 -1.26
C ASP A 234 -11.97 7.84 -2.34
N ALA A 235 -11.36 7.01 -3.20
CA ALA A 235 -12.10 6.32 -4.26
C ALA A 235 -13.12 5.34 -3.68
N LEU A 236 -12.76 4.64 -2.59
CA LEU A 236 -13.72 3.78 -1.89
C LEU A 236 -14.80 4.61 -1.20
N ALA A 237 -14.45 5.71 -0.53
CA ALA A 237 -15.44 6.60 0.08
C ALA A 237 -16.42 7.17 -0.96
N ASP A 238 -15.94 7.61 -2.12
CA ASP A 238 -16.77 8.08 -3.24
C ASP A 238 -17.74 7.01 -3.73
N HIS A 239 -17.26 5.76 -3.86
CA HIS A 239 -18.10 4.62 -4.23
C HIS A 239 -19.21 4.36 -3.21
N LEU A 240 -18.88 4.38 -1.92
CA LEU A 240 -19.86 4.19 -0.85
C LEU A 240 -20.90 5.33 -0.82
N LEU A 241 -20.48 6.57 -1.02
CA LEU A 241 -21.40 7.72 -1.13
C LEU A 241 -22.31 7.60 -2.36
N ALA A 242 -21.78 7.13 -3.49
CA ALA A 242 -22.57 6.94 -4.72
C ALA A 242 -23.65 5.86 -4.57
N LEU A 243 -23.38 4.80 -3.80
CA LEU A 243 -24.37 3.76 -3.47
C LEU A 243 -25.44 4.23 -2.47
N HIS A 244 -25.15 5.30 -1.72
CA HIS A 244 -25.99 5.82 -0.64
C HIS A 244 -26.14 7.35 -0.72
N PRO A 245 -26.78 7.89 -1.77
CA PRO A 245 -26.89 9.34 -1.99
C PRO A 245 -27.73 10.05 -0.92
N ASP A 246 -28.56 9.30 -0.18
CA ASP A 246 -29.42 9.82 0.89
C ASP A 246 -28.67 10.08 2.20
N LEU A 247 -27.33 10.00 2.18
CA LEU A 247 -26.51 10.22 3.36
C LEU A 247 -26.60 11.65 3.87
N THR A 248 -27.15 11.80 5.06
CA THR A 248 -27.27 13.10 5.72
C THR A 248 -26.06 13.34 6.63
N PRO A 249 -25.37 14.48 6.48
CA PRO A 249 -24.35 14.90 7.43
C PRO A 249 -24.93 14.99 8.83
N GLU A 250 -24.24 14.38 9.77
CA GLU A 250 -24.55 14.42 11.20
C GLU A 250 -23.24 14.53 11.94
N ARG A 251 -23.24 15.24 13.07
CA ARG A 251 -22.02 15.47 13.85
C ARG A 251 -21.96 14.55 15.07
N ASP A 252 -20.82 13.90 15.20
CA ASP A 252 -20.41 13.14 16.36
C ASP A 252 -18.88 13.26 16.53
N PRO A 253 -18.42 14.39 17.09
CA PRO A 253 -17.00 14.63 17.30
C PRO A 253 -16.36 13.64 18.28
N ALA A 254 -17.16 13.03 19.17
CA ALA A 254 -16.65 12.06 20.14
C ALA A 254 -16.29 10.73 19.45
N TYR A 255 -17.20 10.20 18.63
CA TYR A 255 -16.94 8.98 17.86
C TYR A 255 -15.82 9.19 16.84
N THR A 256 -15.80 10.31 16.13
CA THR A 256 -14.77 10.55 15.10
C THR A 256 -13.38 10.74 15.70
N GLN A 257 -13.26 11.34 16.88
CA GLN A 257 -11.99 11.39 17.61
C GLN A 257 -11.56 9.98 18.05
N TRP A 258 -12.46 9.21 18.65
CA TRP A 258 -12.20 7.82 19.04
C TRP A 258 -11.77 6.96 17.84
N TYR A 259 -12.44 7.13 16.69
CA TYR A 259 -12.15 6.39 15.47
C TYR A 259 -10.78 6.75 14.90
N ARG A 260 -10.41 8.03 14.95
CA ARG A 260 -9.10 8.50 14.51
C ARG A 260 -7.98 7.86 15.31
N GLU A 261 -8.16 7.72 16.62
CA GLU A 261 -7.21 7.04 17.52
C GLU A 261 -7.13 5.54 17.22
N LEU A 262 -8.29 4.87 17.03
CA LEU A 262 -8.34 3.47 16.62
C LEU A 262 -7.58 3.25 15.30
N LEU A 263 -7.87 4.06 14.29
CA LEU A 263 -7.25 3.94 12.97
C LEU A 263 -5.75 4.22 13.02
N ALA A 264 -5.31 5.20 13.81
CA ALA A 264 -3.88 5.47 14.02
C ALA A 264 -3.17 4.24 14.60
N LEU A 265 -3.78 3.56 15.57
CA LEU A 265 -3.25 2.32 16.15
C LEU A 265 -3.23 1.16 15.15
N VAL A 266 -4.28 1.03 14.33
CA VAL A 266 -4.34 0.05 13.22
C VAL A 266 -3.24 0.29 12.20
N GLU A 267 -3.01 1.54 11.80
CA GLU A 267 -1.97 1.94 10.84
C GLU A 267 -0.56 1.78 11.42
N GLU A 268 -0.35 2.07 12.71
CA GLU A 268 0.92 1.87 13.39
C GLU A 268 1.30 0.38 13.48
N ARG A 269 0.31 -0.47 13.77
CA ARG A 269 0.52 -1.91 14.02
C ARG A 269 0.36 -2.78 12.79
N TYR A 270 -0.17 -2.24 11.69
CA TYR A 270 -0.57 -2.99 10.49
C TYR A 270 -1.47 -4.20 10.83
N ALA A 271 -2.39 -3.99 11.77
CA ALA A 271 -3.24 -5.00 12.38
C ALA A 271 -4.69 -4.53 12.44
N LEU A 272 -5.63 -5.44 12.19
CA LEU A 272 -7.05 -5.09 12.07
C LEU A 272 -7.73 -5.05 13.44
N PRO A 273 -8.72 -4.15 13.64
CA PRO A 273 -9.44 -4.04 14.89
C PRO A 273 -10.49 -5.15 15.03
N ILE A 274 -10.74 -5.56 16.27
CA ILE A 274 -11.60 -6.69 16.63
C ILE A 274 -12.40 -6.31 17.88
N ALA A 275 -13.70 -6.11 17.69
CA ALA A 275 -14.66 -5.76 18.74
C ALA A 275 -15.36 -6.99 19.32
N PHE A 276 -15.47 -8.06 18.54
CA PHE A 276 -16.14 -9.30 18.94
C PHE A 276 -15.58 -10.53 18.20
N ALA A 277 -15.61 -11.67 18.89
CA ALA A 277 -15.52 -13.02 18.36
C ALA A 277 -16.01 -14.00 19.43
N ASP A 278 -16.36 -15.23 19.05
CA ASP A 278 -16.95 -16.23 19.97
C ASP A 278 -16.05 -16.59 21.18
N TYR A 279 -14.75 -16.29 21.10
CA TYR A 279 -13.75 -16.52 22.16
C TYR A 279 -13.08 -15.22 22.64
N PHE A 280 -13.66 -14.06 22.35
CA PHE A 280 -13.09 -12.75 22.63
C PHE A 280 -13.78 -12.09 23.83
N ASP A 281 -12.99 -11.77 24.85
CA ASP A 281 -13.45 -10.89 25.92
C ASP A 281 -13.31 -9.43 25.47
N ALA A 282 -14.46 -8.81 25.19
CA ALA A 282 -14.55 -7.41 24.80
C ALA A 282 -14.61 -6.47 26.01
N THR A 283 -14.55 -6.95 27.26
CA THR A 283 -14.79 -6.13 28.45
C THR A 283 -13.89 -4.88 28.48
N ASP A 284 -12.62 -5.03 28.08
CA ASP A 284 -11.62 -3.96 28.10
C ASP A 284 -11.50 -3.17 26.78
N GLY A 285 -12.44 -3.34 25.86
CA GLY A 285 -12.45 -2.67 24.56
C GLY A 285 -11.98 -3.54 23.40
N TRP A 286 -11.79 -2.88 22.25
CA TRP A 286 -11.44 -3.52 20.99
C TRP A 286 -9.96 -3.90 20.98
N GLU A 287 -9.62 -5.05 20.39
CA GLU A 287 -8.24 -5.47 20.22
C GLU A 287 -7.75 -5.15 18.82
N VAL A 288 -6.53 -4.64 18.69
CA VAL A 288 -5.91 -4.33 17.40
C VAL A 288 -4.89 -5.42 17.07
N GLY A 289 -5.29 -6.34 16.21
CA GLY A 289 -4.55 -7.55 15.88
C GLY A 289 -4.92 -8.69 16.83
N TRP A 290 -5.43 -9.78 16.27
CA TRP A 290 -5.91 -10.93 17.04
C TRP A 290 -4.81 -11.55 17.91
N GLY A 291 -5.02 -11.59 19.23
CA GLY A 291 -4.08 -12.14 20.20
C GLY A 291 -2.85 -11.25 20.46
N SER A 292 -2.89 -9.97 20.06
CA SER A 292 -1.83 -9.01 20.33
C SER A 292 -1.84 -8.50 21.77
N GLY A 293 -3.00 -8.52 22.44
CA GLY A 293 -3.20 -7.87 23.73
C GLY A 293 -3.22 -6.33 23.67
N VAL A 294 -3.10 -5.74 22.48
CA VAL A 294 -3.15 -4.28 22.28
C VAL A 294 -4.60 -3.83 22.19
N ARG A 295 -5.04 -3.01 23.14
CA ARG A 295 -6.45 -2.60 23.28
C ARG A 295 -6.68 -1.13 22.97
N HIS A 296 -7.85 -0.85 22.39
CA HIS A 296 -8.44 0.47 22.20
C HIS A 296 -9.79 0.49 22.94
N PRO A 297 -10.14 1.54 23.70
CA PRO A 297 -11.38 1.57 24.47
C PRO A 297 -12.63 1.37 23.61
N HIS A 298 -13.76 1.06 24.24
CA HIS A 298 -15.06 1.02 23.55
C HIS A 298 -15.39 2.35 22.89
N PRO A 299 -16.11 2.32 21.75
CA PRO A 299 -16.64 3.55 21.17
C PRO A 299 -17.57 4.25 22.17
N PRO A 300 -17.61 5.61 22.15
CA PRO A 300 -18.57 6.35 22.96
C PRO A 300 -20.02 6.00 22.56
N GLU A 301 -20.93 6.09 23.54
CA GLU A 301 -22.38 5.93 23.34
C GLU A 301 -22.99 7.05 22.49
#